data_AF-A0A914N5M7-F1
#
_entry.id   AF-A0A914N5M7-F1
#
_cell.length_a   1.000
_cell.length_b   1.000
_cell.length_c   1.000
_cell.angle_alpha   90.00
_cell.angle_beta   90.00
_cell.angle_gamma   90.00
#
_symmetry.space_group_name_H-M   'P 1'
#
loop_
_entity.id
_entity.type
_entity.pdbx_description
1 polymer ?
#
loop_
_entity_poly.entity_id
_entity_poly.type
_entity_poly.pdbx_seq_one_letter_code
_entity_poly.pdbx_strand_id
1 'polypeptide(L)'
;MYAGVPLICIPFTGDQFYNASTIEANGVGVYLKLNDIHFMKNLENSLNQILNIDDAGNCNFNSEYSSEAKKKRNEILQNYEHETMEKNFLDKF
;
A
#
# COMPACT_ATOMS: atom_id res chain seq x y z
N MET A 1 -3.77 -6.64 -2.91
CA MET A 1 -4.04 -5.42 -2.13
C MET A 1 -5.55 -5.20 -2.04
N TYR A 2 -6.22 -5.87 -1.09
CA TYR A 2 -7.69 -5.99 -1.06
C TYR A 2 -8.39 -4.99 -0.13
N ALA A 3 -7.82 -4.69 1.03
CA ALA A 3 -8.45 -3.79 2.00
C ALA A 3 -8.31 -2.30 1.63
N GLY A 4 -7.40 -1.94 0.73
CA GLY A 4 -7.10 -0.54 0.40
C GLY A 4 -6.39 0.19 1.54
N VAL A 5 -5.52 -0.52 2.27
CA VAL A 5 -4.75 -0.02 3.40
C VAL A 5 -3.31 0.22 2.96
N PRO A 6 -2.72 1.40 3.22
CA PRO A 6 -1.33 1.69 2.89
C PRO A 6 -0.37 0.91 3.79
N LEU A 7 0.87 0.68 3.33
CA LEU A 7 1.83 -0.18 4.01
C LEU A 7 3.10 0.57 4.43
N ILE A 8 3.66 0.20 5.58
CA ILE A 8 5.08 0.44 5.89
C ILE A 8 5.78 -0.91 5.73
N CYS A 9 6.60 -1.02 4.69
CA CYS A 9 7.30 -2.26 4.37
C CYS A 9 8.70 -2.25 5.02
N ILE A 10 8.95 -3.20 5.92
CA ILE A 10 10.25 -3.43 6.55
C ILE A 10 10.71 -4.84 6.15
N PRO A 11 11.26 -5.03 4.95
CA PRO A 11 11.67 -6.34 4.46
C PRO A 11 12.86 -6.88 5.26
N PHE A 12 12.85 -8.20 5.49
CA PHE A 12 13.90 -8.90 6.22
C PHE A 12 14.75 -9.80 5.31
N THR A 13 14.12 -10.57 4.42
CA THR A 13 14.82 -11.49 3.52
C THR A 13 13.98 -11.83 2.28
N GLY A 14 14.62 -12.39 1.25
CA GLY A 14 13.97 -12.94 0.08
C GLY A 14 13.38 -11.89 -0.88
N ASP A 15 12.22 -12.19 -1.43
CA ASP A 15 11.50 -11.37 -2.40
C ASP A 15 10.85 -10.11 -1.78
N GLN A 16 10.83 -10.02 -0.44
CA GLN A 16 10.23 -8.90 0.28
C GLN A 16 10.82 -7.55 -0.12
N PHE A 17 12.11 -7.50 -0.50
CA PHE A 17 12.74 -6.26 -0.97
C PHE A 17 12.13 -5.75 -2.28
N TYR A 18 11.88 -6.65 -3.23
CA TYR A 18 11.25 -6.31 -4.52
C TYR A 18 9.77 -5.95 -4.33
N ASN A 19 9.07 -6.69 -3.47
CA ASN A 19 7.68 -6.39 -3.16
C ASN A 19 7.55 -5.02 -2.47
N ALA A 20 8.45 -4.71 -1.52
CA ALA A 20 8.50 -3.42 -0.85
C ALA A 20 8.80 -2.26 -1.83
N SER A 21 9.77 -2.42 -2.73
CA SER A 21 10.05 -1.39 -3.74
C SER A 21 8.88 -1.18 -4.70
N THR A 22 8.14 -2.24 -5.01
CA THR A 22 6.93 -2.15 -5.84
C THR A 22 5.84 -1.37 -5.11
N ILE A 23 5.63 -1.61 -3.82
CA ILE A 23 4.67 -0.86 -2.99
C ILE A 23 5.00 0.64 -2.96
N GLU A 24 6.27 0.98 -2.73
CA GLU A 24 6.74 2.37 -2.71
C GLU A 24 6.58 3.04 -4.08
N ALA A 25 6.99 2.37 -5.17
CA ALA A 25 6.87 2.90 -6.52
C ALA A 25 5.42 3.13 -6.97
N ASN A 26 4.47 2.38 -6.43
CA ASN A 26 3.04 2.57 -6.68
C ASN A 26 2.41 3.66 -5.79
N GLY A 27 3.15 4.27 -4.87
CA GLY A 27 2.62 5.30 -3.96
C GLY A 27 1.64 4.76 -2.92
N VAL A 28 1.64 3.45 -2.66
CA VAL A 28 0.69 2.78 -1.74
C VAL A 28 1.33 2.38 -0.42
N GLY A 29 2.56 2.83 -0.17
CA GLY A 29 3.28 2.63 1.08
C GLY A 29 4.69 3.18 1.05
N VAL A 30 5.42 3.00 2.15
CA VAL A 30 6.81 3.43 2.34
C VAL A 30 7.71 2.22 2.53
N TYR A 31 8.89 2.21 1.93
CA TYR A 31 9.90 1.19 2.16
C TYR A 31 10.97 1.67 3.16
N LEU A 32 11.11 0.96 4.28
CA LEU A 32 12.14 1.20 5.28
C LEU A 32 13.15 0.05 5.34
N LYS A 33 14.44 0.39 5.31
CA LYS A 33 15.53 -0.58 5.51
C LYS A 33 15.79 -0.76 7.00
N LEU A 34 15.69 -2.01 7.48
CA LEU A 34 15.89 -2.32 8.90
C LEU A 34 17.27 -1.92 9.44
N ASN A 35 18.30 -1.98 8.59
CA ASN A 35 19.69 -1.66 8.94
C ASN A 35 20.05 -0.18 8.69
N ASP A 36 19.06 0.68 8.46
CA ASP A 36 19.28 2.12 8.33
C ASP A 36 19.62 2.74 9.69
N ILE A 37 20.67 3.54 9.75
CA ILE A 37 21.10 4.26 10.95
C ILE A 37 20.02 5.23 11.46
N HIS A 38 19.11 5.66 10.60
CA HIS A 38 17.99 6.55 10.91
C HIS A 38 16.64 5.82 10.99
N PHE A 39 16.64 4.49 11.09
CA PHE A 39 15.42 3.67 11.02
C PHE A 39 14.29 4.16 11.93
N MET A 40 14.56 4.45 13.21
CA MET A 40 13.54 4.94 14.16
C MET A 40 12.91 6.27 13.72
N LYS A 41 13.74 7.22 13.27
CA LYS A 41 13.26 8.51 12.77
C LYS A 41 12.45 8.34 11.48
N ASN A 42 12.91 7.47 10.59
CA ASN A 42 12.20 7.20 9.33
C ASN A 42 10.88 6.47 9.57
N LEU A 43 10.82 5.58 10.56
CA LEU A 43 9.58 4.93 10.99
C LEU A 43 8.57 5.93 11.55
N GLU A 44 9.01 6.81 12.45
CA GLU A 44 8.17 7.89 13.00
C GLU A 44 7.63 8.81 11.89
N ASN A 45 8.49 9.27 10.99
CA ASN A 45 8.09 10.08 9.85
C ASN A 45 7.07 9.36 8.95
N SER A 46 7.28 8.06 8.69
CA SER A 46 6.37 7.26 7.87
C SER A 46 5.00 7.09 8.53
N LEU A 47 4.97 6.89 9.84
CA LEU A 47 3.72 6.84 10.62
C LEU A 47 2.99 8.18 10.54
N ASN A 48 3.68 9.30 10.76
CA ASN A 48 3.08 10.64 10.69
C ASN A 48 2.49 10.92 9.31
N GLN A 49 3.19 10.53 8.23
CA GLN A 49 2.70 10.67 6.86
C GLN A 49 1.47 9.80 6.58
N ILE A 50 1.52 8.50 6.92
CA ILE A 50 0.45 7.55 6.59
C ILE A 50 -0.80 7.81 7.41
N LEU A 51 -0.64 8.07 8.71
CA LEU A 51 -1.74 8.35 9.63
C LEU A 51 -2.27 9.79 9.48
N ASN A 52 -1.51 10.65 8.78
CA ASN A 52 -1.75 12.08 8.59
C ASN A 52 -1.99 12.77 9.94
N ILE A 53 -0.96 12.72 10.79
CA ILE A 53 -0.98 13.28 12.14
C ILE A 53 -0.70 14.79 12.08
N ASP A 54 -1.56 15.59 12.70
CA ASP A 54 -1.36 17.05 12.82
C ASP A 54 -0.44 17.44 14.00
N ASP A 55 -0.10 18.72 14.10
CA ASP A 55 0.79 19.24 15.15
C ASP A 55 0.25 19.03 16.58
N ALA A 56 -1.06 18.78 16.72
CA ALA A 56 -1.71 18.49 18.00
C ALA A 56 -1.78 16.98 18.30
N GLY A 57 -1.27 16.12 17.40
CA GLY A 57 -1.27 14.67 17.55
C GLY A 57 -2.55 13.99 17.09
N ASN A 58 -3.48 14.68 16.43
CA ASN A 58 -4.70 14.06 15.90
C ASN A 58 -4.42 13.38 14.56
N CYS A 59 -5.00 12.21 14.35
CA CYS A 59 -4.93 11.49 13.08
C CYS A 59 -6.26 11.58 12.31
N ASN A 60 -6.18 11.71 10.99
CA ASN A 60 -7.37 11.70 10.12
C ASN A 60 -7.36 10.60 9.06
N PHE A 61 -6.28 9.80 8.98
CA PHE A 61 -6.12 8.63 8.10
C PHE A 61 -6.32 8.89 6.59
N ASN A 62 -6.48 10.15 6.17
CA ASN A 62 -6.73 10.55 4.78
C ASN A 62 -5.44 11.00 4.09
N SER A 63 -4.35 10.27 4.31
CA SER A 63 -3.10 10.50 3.59
C SER A 63 -3.22 10.21 2.10
N GLU A 64 -2.27 10.72 1.33
CA GLU A 64 -2.12 10.38 -0.09
C GLU A 64 -1.97 8.85 -0.28
N TYR A 65 -1.15 8.20 0.56
CA TYR A 65 -1.00 6.75 0.58
C TYR A 65 -2.34 6.02 0.78
N SER A 66 -3.20 6.49 1.70
CA SER A 66 -4.54 5.92 1.88
C SER A 66 -5.42 6.09 0.65
N SER A 67 -5.30 7.22 -0.06
CA SER A 67 -6.06 7.50 -1.27
C SER A 67 -5.62 6.60 -2.42
N GLU A 68 -4.31 6.52 -2.68
CA GLU A 68 -3.75 5.62 -3.70
C GLU A 68 -4.05 4.16 -3.36
N ALA A 69 -4.03 3.80 -2.08
CA ALA A 69 -4.34 2.45 -1.68
C ALA A 69 -5.79 2.03 -2.01
N LYS A 70 -6.73 2.95 -1.80
CA LYS A 70 -8.15 2.75 -2.17
C LYS A 70 -8.33 2.72 -3.69
N LYS A 71 -7.64 3.58 -4.44
CA LYS A 71 -7.68 3.56 -5.91
C LYS A 71 -7.21 2.21 -6.46
N LYS A 72 -6.06 1.73 -5.98
CA LYS A 72 -5.50 0.45 -6.44
C LYS A 72 -6.41 -0.73 -6.09
N ARG A 73 -7.05 -0.70 -4.93
CA ARG A 73 -8.10 -1.67 -4.57
C ARG A 73 -9.23 -1.66 -5.59
N ASN A 74 -9.75 -0.49 -5.95
CA ASN A 74 -10.86 -0.38 -6.89
C ASN A 74 -10.48 -0.89 -8.28
N GLU A 75 -9.28 -0.59 -8.77
CA GLU A 75 -8.75 -1.16 -10.02
C GLU A 75 -8.73 -2.70 -9.99
N ILE A 76 -8.23 -3.28 -8.89
CA ILE A 76 -8.18 -4.74 -8.73
C ILE A 76 -9.59 -5.35 -8.74
N LEU A 77 -10.54 -4.73 -8.04
CA LEU A 77 -11.92 -5.24 -7.99
C LEU A 77 -12.61 -5.17 -9.36
N GLN A 78 -12.41 -4.08 -10.11
CA GLN A 78 -12.97 -3.93 -11.46
C GLN A 78 -12.39 -4.97 -12.43
N ASN A 79 -11.08 -5.21 -12.37
CA ASN A 79 -10.43 -6.22 -13.20
C ASN A 79 -10.93 -7.63 -12.86
N TYR A 80 -11.12 -7.92 -11.57
CA TYR A 80 -11.64 -9.21 -11.13
C TYR A 80 -13.08 -9.46 -11.62
N GLU A 81 -13.95 -8.44 -11.56
CA GLU A 81 -15.31 -8.52 -12.11
C GLU A 81 -15.30 -8.79 -13.62
N HIS A 82 -14.43 -8.09 -14.36
CA HIS A 82 -14.28 -8.29 -15.81
C HIS A 82 -13.82 -9.73 -16.15
N GLU A 83 -12.77 -10.22 -15.51
CA GLU A 83 -12.26 -11.60 -15.71
C GLU A 83 -13.33 -12.65 -15.36
N THR A 84 -14.13 -12.40 -14.32
CA THR A 84 -15.21 -13.31 -13.92
C THR A 84 -16.33 -13.34 -14.96
N MET A 85 -16.70 -12.17 -15.53
CA MET A 85 -17.67 -12.09 -16.61
C MET A 85 -17.19 -12.79 -17.89
N GLU A 86 -15.92 -12.63 -18.25
CA GLU A 86 -15.33 -13.28 -19.43
C GLU A 86 -15.32 -14.81 -19.29
N LYS A 87 -14.90 -15.34 -18.14
CA LYS A 87 -14.96 -16.79 -17.85
C LYS A 87 -16.39 -17.33 -17.94
N ASN A 88 -17.34 -16.64 -17.28
CA ASN A 88 -18.75 -17.03 -17.31
C ASN A 88 -19.38 -16.93 -18.72
N PHE A 89 -18.85 -16.08 -19.59
CA PHE A 89 -19.27 -15.99 -20.99
C PHE A 89 -18.70 -17.17 -21.79
N LEU A 90 -17.41 -17.49 -21.63
CA LEU A 90 -16.75 -18.61 -22.30
C LEU A 90 -17.35 -19.96 -21.90
N ASP A 91 -17.72 -20.14 -20.63
CA ASP A 91 -18.32 -21.38 -20.13
C ASP A 91 -19.77 -21.63 -20.65
N LYS A 92 -20.37 -20.68 -21.36
CA LYS A 92 -21.72 -20.81 -21.96
C LYS A 92 -21.72 -21.28 -23.42
N PHE A 93 -20.55 -21.47 -24.05
CA PHE A 93 -20.40 -21.94 -25.44
C PHE A 93 -19.51 -23.18 -25.51
#